data_AF-A0A124GSN1-F1
#
_entry.id   AF-A0A124GSN1-F1
#
_cell.length_a   1.000
_cell.length_b   1.000
_cell.length_c   1.000
_cell.angle_alpha   90.00
_cell.angle_beta   90.00
_cell.angle_gamma   90.00
#
_symmetry.space_group_name_H-M   'P 1'
#
loop_
_entity.id
_entity.type
_entity.pdbx_description
1 polymer ?
#
loop_
_entity_poly.entity_id
_entity_poly.type
_entity_poly.pdbx_seq_one_letter_code
_entity_poly.pdbx_strand_id
1 'polypeptide(L)' 'MAPPNLATFQSYFQPFISNPAALKTLPSPSTVLASIRNASPKQLALAGVTAAEVIGFFTVGEMIGRMNIVGYRGEPAHAH' A
#
# COMPACT_ATOMS: atom_id res chain seq x y z
N MET A 1 -10.03 -6.25 11.19
CA MET A 1 -9.33 -5.04 10.75
C MET A 1 -10.22 -3.85 11.02
N ALA A 2 -10.13 -3.29 12.23
CA ALA A 2 -10.81 -2.05 12.55
C ALA A 2 -9.94 -0.87 12.12
N PRO A 3 -10.53 0.25 11.66
CA PRO A 3 -9.75 1.46 11.41
C PRO A 3 -9.03 1.91 12.70
N PRO A 4 -7.81 2.45 12.59
CA PRO A 4 -7.09 2.97 13.74
C PRO A 4 -7.85 4.15 14.36
N ASN A 5 -7.60 4.42 15.64
CA ASN A 5 -8.15 5.61 16.27
C ASN A 5 -7.48 6.88 15.71
N LEU A 6 -8.12 8.04 15.93
CA LEU A 6 -7.66 9.32 15.40
C LEU A 6 -6.26 9.72 15.90
N ALA A 7 -5.90 9.36 17.14
CA ALA A 7 -4.59 9.69 17.69
C ALA A 7 -3.47 8.93 16.94
N THR A 8 -3.68 7.65 16.64
CA THR A 8 -2.76 6.85 15.82
C THR A 8 -2.63 7.43 14.42
N PHE A 9 -3.75 7.77 13.78
CA PHE A 9 -3.73 8.40 12.45
C PHE A 9 -2.95 9.72 12.45
N GLN A 10 -3.24 10.62 13.40
CA GLN A 10 -2.54 11.89 13.55
C GLN A 10 -1.03 11.66 13.73
N SER A 11 -0.62 10.76 14.63
CA SER A 11 0.81 10.50 14.88
C SER A 11 1.58 10.06 13.63
N TYR A 12 0.94 9.30 12.75
CA TYR A 12 1.54 8.82 11.51
C TYR A 12 1.68 9.94 10.46
N PHE A 13 0.64 10.77 10.30
CA PHE A 13 0.60 11.78 9.24
C PHE A 13 1.12 13.16 9.67
N GLN A 14 1.24 13.43 10.97
CA GLN A 14 1.64 14.74 11.50
C GLN A 14 2.95 15.28 10.87
N PRO A 15 4.02 14.49 10.67
CA PRO A 15 5.26 14.99 10.10
C PRO A 15 5.08 15.54 8.67
N PHE A 16 4.21 14.90 7.87
CA PHE A 16 3.97 15.29 6.48
C PHE A 16 3.01 16.47 6.36
N ILE A 17 2.03 16.56 7.26
CA ILE A 17 1.07 17.67 7.30
C ILE A 17 1.76 18.96 7.77
N SER A 18 2.58 18.87 8.81
CA SER A 18 3.26 20.03 9.40
C SER A 18 4.46 20.51 8.59
N ASN A 19 5.10 19.62 7.83
CA ASN A 19 6.25 19.97 7.01
C ASN A 19 6.27 19.15 5.69
N PRO A 20 5.85 19.73 4.56
CA PRO A 20 5.91 19.07 3.26
C PRO A 20 7.32 18.61 2.85
N ALA A 21 8.38 19.25 3.38
CA ALA A 21 9.76 18.83 3.13
C ALA A 21 10.10 17.48 3.80
N ALA A 22 9.29 16.99 4.74
CA ALA A 22 9.42 15.66 5.32
C ALA A 22 9.29 14.55 4.25
N LEU A 23 8.65 14.81 3.11
CA LEU A 23 8.64 13.85 2.00
C LEU A 23 10.05 13.56 1.45
N LYS A 24 11.01 14.47 1.65
CA LYS A 24 12.42 14.26 1.26
C LYS A 24 13.16 13.29 2.19
N THR A 25 12.60 12.95 3.35
CA THR A 25 13.16 11.93 4.25
C THR A 25 12.75 10.52 3.87
N LEU A 26 11.88 10.37 2.87
CA LEU A 26 11.55 9.06 2.32
C LEU A 26 12.82 8.40 1.77
N PRO A 27 12.98 7.09 1.99
CA PRO A 27 14.16 6.36 1.51
C PRO A 27 14.34 6.52 0.01
N SER A 28 15.57 6.85 -0.42
CA SER A 28 15.90 6.85 -1.84
C SER A 28 15.78 5.43 -2.41
N PRO A 29 15.49 5.27 -3.72
CA PRO A 29 15.42 3.94 -4.34
C PRO A 29 16.68 3.10 -4.14
N SER A 30 17.87 3.73 -4.14
CA SER A 30 19.14 3.07 -3.86
C SER A 30 19.22 2.53 -2.44
N THR A 31 18.71 3.26 -1.45
CA THR A 31 18.64 2.84 -0.05
C THR A 31 17.68 1.66 0.11
N VAL A 32 16.50 1.73 -0.51
CA VAL A 32 15.51 0.64 -0.49
C VAL A 32 16.11 -0.64 -1.09
N LEU A 33 16.78 -0.55 -2.24
CA LEU A 33 17.41 -1.70 -2.89
C LEU A 33 18.51 -2.32 -2.00
N ALA A 34 19.30 -1.48 -1.34
CA ALA A 34 20.30 -1.96 -0.37
C ALA A 34 19.63 -2.68 0.81
N SER A 35 18.51 -2.16 1.34
CA SER A 35 17.76 -2.82 2.41
C SER A 35 17.21 -4.18 1.98
N ILE A 36 16.68 -4.30 0.75
CA ILE A 36 16.17 -5.57 0.22
C ILE A 36 17.29 -6.61 0.08
N ARG A 37 18.45 -6.20 -0.47
CA ARG A 37 19.59 -7.10 -0.67
C ARG A 37 20.19 -7.64 0.63
N ASN A 38 20.12 -6.85 1.70
CA ASN A 38 20.66 -7.20 3.01
C ASN A 38 19.62 -7.80 3.96
N ALA A 39 18.36 -7.94 3.55
CA ALA A 39 17.28 -8.45 4.39
C ALA A 39 17.34 -9.99 4.50
N SER A 40 16.98 -10.49 5.68
CA SER A 40 16.81 -11.94 5.89
C SER A 40 15.56 -12.46 5.15
N PRO A 41 15.50 -13.75 4.79
CA PRO A 41 14.32 -14.36 4.16
C PRO A 41 13.03 -14.15 4.96
N LYS A 42 13.11 -14.20 6.30
CA LYS A 42 11.96 -13.96 7.18
C LYS A 42 11.43 -12.53 7.09
N GLN A 43 12.33 -11.54 7.01
CA GLN A 43 11.94 -10.14 6.85
C GLN A 43 11.31 -9.89 5.48
N LEU A 44 11.87 -10.48 4.42
CA LEU A 44 11.29 -10.39 3.07
C LEU A 44 9.92 -11.05 2.99
N ALA A 45 9.73 -12.22 3.63
CA ALA A 45 8.43 -12.88 3.69
C ALA A 45 7.38 -12.01 4.40
N LEU A 46 7.72 -11.44 5.55
CA LEU A 46 6.82 -10.53 6.28
C LEU A 46 6.45 -9.32 5.43
N ALA A 47 7.45 -8.64 4.87
CA ALA A 47 7.23 -7.46 4.03
C ALA A 47 6.41 -7.79 2.78
N GLY A 48 6.65 -8.95 2.16
CA GLY A 48 5.90 -9.44 1.01
C GLY A 48 4.43 -9.72 1.32
N VAL A 49 4.14 -10.39 2.45
CA VAL A 49 2.77 -10.63 2.89
C VAL A 49 2.05 -9.32 3.18
N THR A 50 2.67 -8.41 3.95
CA THR A 50 2.07 -7.11 4.25
C THR A 50 1.84 -6.29 2.97
N ALA A 51 2.77 -6.31 2.01
CA ALA A 51 2.58 -5.63 0.73
C ALA A 51 1.43 -6.22 -0.08
N ALA A 52 1.32 -7.55 -0.13
CA ALA A 52 0.22 -8.24 -0.78
C ALA A 52 -1.14 -7.92 -0.13
N GLU A 53 -1.20 -7.83 1.20
CA GLU A 53 -2.41 -7.42 1.93
C GLU A 53 -2.83 -5.99 1.55
N VAL A 54 -1.90 -5.03 1.53
CA VAL A 54 -2.20 -3.64 1.14
C VAL A 54 -2.72 -3.55 -0.30
N ILE A 55 -2.08 -4.26 -1.23
CA ILE A 55 -2.56 -4.36 -2.63
C ILE A 55 -3.95 -4.98 -2.67
N GLY A 56 -4.19 -6.06 -1.92
CA GLY A 56 -5.49 -6.71 -1.81
C GLY A 56 -6.59 -5.75 -1.34
N PHE A 57 -6.34 -4.97 -0.27
CA PHE A 57 -7.31 -3.99 0.21
C PHE A 57 -7.54 -2.84 -0.77
N PHE A 58 -6.50 -2.41 -1.48
CA PHE A 58 -6.66 -1.44 -2.56
C PHE A 58 -7.60 -1.98 -3.65
N THR A 59 -7.40 -3.22 -4.11
CA THR A 59 -8.28 -3.85 -5.11
C THR A 59 -9.70 -4.06 -4.58
N VAL A 60 -9.90 -4.41 -3.30
CA VAL A 60 -11.24 -4.45 -2.68
C VAL A 60 -11.89 -3.07 -2.69
N GLY A 61 -11.14 -2.01 -2.40
CA GLY A 61 -11.61 -0.63 -2.53
C GLY A 61 -12.03 -0.29 -3.96
N GLU A 62 -11.25 -0.70 -4.96
CA GLU A 62 -11.63 -0.55 -6.36
C GLU A 62 -12.90 -1.32 -6.72
N MET A 63 -13.06 -2.57 -6.25
CA MET A 63 -14.28 -3.37 -6.43
C MET A 63 -15.52 -2.64 -5.90
N ILE A 64 -15.41 -2.06 -4.70
CA ILE A 64 -16.47 -1.26 -4.09
C ILE A 64 -16.73 0.00 -4.92
N GLY A 65 -15.67 0.74 -5.30
CA GLY A 65 -15.77 1.98 -6.07
C GLY A 65 -16.40 1.78 -7.44
N ARG A 66 -16.09 0.68 -8.13
CA ARG A 66 -16.70 0.33 -9.43
C ARG A 66 -18.02 -0.44 -9.28
N MET A 67 -18.45 -0.75 -8.06
CA MET A 67 -19.65 -1.54 -7.74
C MET A 67 -19.71 -2.89 -8.49
N ASN A 68 -18.54 -3.52 -8.72
CA ASN A 68 -18.41 -4.81 -9.40
C ASN A 68 -17.28 -5.64 -8.81
N ILE A 69 -17.43 -6.96 -8.85
CA ILE A 69 -16.40 -7.89 -8.35
C ILE A 69 -15.40 -8.23 -9.46
N VAL A 70 -15.85 -8.38 -10.71
CA VAL A 70 -15.01 -8.76 -11.86
C VAL A 70 -15.16 -7.73 -12.98
N GLY A 71 -14.03 -7.19 -13.47
CA GLY A 71 -13.99 -6.25 -14.61
C GLY A 71 -14.82 -4.96 -14.46
N TYR A 72 -14.89 -4.15 -15.50
CA TYR A 72 -15.83 -3.02 -15.54
C TYR A 72 -17.16 -3.45 -16.17
N ARG A 73 -18.27 -2.83 -15.73
CA ARG A 73 -19.57 -3.03 -16.38
C ARG A 73 -19.49 -2.51 -17.81
N GLY A 74 -19.76 -3.37 -18.78
CA GLY A 74 -19.82 -2.99 -20.19
C GLY A 74 -18.56 -3.28 -21.00
N GLU A 75 -17.47 -3.74 -20.37
CA GLU A 75 -16.36 -4.33 -21.12
C GLU A 75 -16.81 -5.70 -21.66
N PRO A 76 -16.85 -5.92 -22.99
CA PRO A 76 -17.09 -7.25 -23.52
C PRO A 76 -15.95 -8.14 -23.03
N ALA A 77 -16.27 -9.19 -22.27
CA ALA A 77 -15.31 -10.24 -22.00
C ALA A 77 -14.83 -10.74 -23.36
N HIS A 78 -13.53 -10.63 -23.64
CA HIS A 78 -12.93 -11.20 -24.83
C HIS A 78 -13.12 -12.72 -24.76
N ALA A 79 -14.24 -13.19 -25.31
CA ALA A 79 -14.47 -14.60 -25.56
C ALA A 79 -13.53 -14.99 -26.70
N HIS A 80 -12.52 -15.79 -26.35
CA HIS A 80 -11.72 -16.53 -27.33
C HIS A 80 -12.54 -17.67 -27.92
#